data_AF-A0A9E0T5V3-F1
#
_entry.id   AF-A0A9E0T5V3-F1
#
_cell.length_a   1.000
_cell.length_b   1.000
_cell.length_c   1.000
_cell.angle_alpha   90.00
_cell.angle_beta   90.00
_cell.angle_gamma   90.00
#
_symmetry.space_group_name_H-M   'P 1'
#
loop_
_entity.id
_entity.type
_entity.pdbx_description
1 polymer ?
#
loop_
_entity_poly.entity_id
_entity_poly.type
_entity_poly.pdbx_seq_one_letter_code
_entity_poly.pdbx_strand_id
1 'polypeptide(L)'
;FMLDVQTGEHGYTECYVPYIVNADSLRGTGQLPKFEADLFAAKKGGQEGEPVPDDAALYLIPTSEVPLTNVVRDEVLAESALPIKLTAHSPCFRSEAGSYGRDTRGMIRQHQFDKVEMVQIVHPDKSYEALEEMTRHAEAILQRLGLPYRVVSLCTGDMGFGATKTYDLEVWLPAQRTYREISSVSNCEAFQARRMQARFKNAQGKNELVHTLNGSGLAVGRTLVAVLENYQNQDGSIAVPEALRPYMAGQTLLQR
;
A
#
# COMPACT_ATOMS: atom_id res chain seq x y z
N PHE A 1 -11.95 9.42 5.59
CA PHE A 1 -10.93 10.47 5.39
C PHE A 1 -9.92 10.08 4.31
N MET A 2 -8.99 9.14 4.57
CA MET A 2 -7.97 8.79 3.56
C MET A 2 -8.60 8.35 2.24
N LEU A 3 -9.54 7.40 2.28
CA LEU A 3 -10.31 6.98 1.10
C LEU A 3 -10.99 8.16 0.41
N ASP A 4 -11.77 8.95 1.14
CA ASP A 4 -12.49 10.12 0.61
C ASP A 4 -11.58 11.11 -0.12
N VAL A 5 -10.36 11.36 0.39
CA VAL A 5 -9.39 12.23 -0.28
C VAL A 5 -8.88 11.56 -1.56
N GLN A 6 -8.53 10.27 -1.51
CA GLN A 6 -8.04 9.57 -2.70
C GLN A 6 -9.12 9.50 -3.79
N THR A 7 -10.38 9.24 -3.43
CA THR A 7 -11.47 9.07 -4.38
C THR A 7 -12.08 10.39 -4.84
N GLY A 8 -12.35 11.30 -3.90
CA GLY A 8 -13.01 12.58 -4.16
C GLY A 8 -12.11 13.62 -4.82
N GLU A 9 -10.78 13.55 -4.61
CA GLU A 9 -9.87 14.61 -5.05
C GLU A 9 -8.74 14.12 -5.95
N HIS A 10 -8.22 12.91 -5.70
CA HIS A 10 -7.08 12.39 -6.45
C HIS A 10 -7.48 11.43 -7.59
N GLY A 11 -8.78 11.21 -7.80
CA GLY A 11 -9.32 10.47 -8.94
C GLY A 11 -9.10 8.96 -8.89
N TYR A 12 -8.91 8.38 -7.71
CA TYR A 12 -8.87 6.92 -7.55
C TYR A 12 -10.28 6.32 -7.51
N THR A 13 -10.44 5.13 -8.09
CA THR A 13 -11.65 4.33 -7.95
C THR A 13 -11.53 3.44 -6.71
N GLU A 14 -12.50 3.54 -5.81
CA GLU A 14 -12.55 2.70 -4.61
C GLU A 14 -12.88 1.25 -4.97
N CYS A 15 -12.18 0.31 -4.34
CA CYS A 15 -12.31 -1.12 -4.58
C CYS A 15 -12.45 -1.87 -3.26
N TYR A 16 -13.44 -2.78 -3.19
CA TYR A 16 -13.48 -3.84 -2.20
C TYR A 16 -12.82 -5.09 -2.78
N VAL A 17 -11.77 -5.61 -2.14
CA VAL A 17 -10.93 -6.69 -2.67
C VAL A 17 -10.92 -7.93 -1.77
N PRO A 18 -10.69 -9.13 -2.32
CA PRO A 18 -10.46 -10.33 -1.52
C PRO A 18 -9.21 -10.18 -0.64
N TYR A 19 -9.30 -10.58 0.63
CA TYR A 19 -8.15 -10.61 1.55
C TYR A 19 -7.38 -11.93 1.50
N ILE A 20 -7.93 -12.92 0.83
CA ILE A 20 -7.30 -14.20 0.55
C ILE A 20 -7.11 -14.29 -0.96
N VAL A 21 -5.88 -14.56 -1.40
CA VAL A 21 -5.51 -14.64 -2.82
C VAL A 21 -4.81 -15.97 -3.11
N ASN A 22 -4.84 -16.39 -4.37
CA ASN A 22 -4.11 -17.55 -4.84
C ASN A 22 -2.62 -17.24 -5.07
N ALA A 23 -1.81 -18.29 -5.20
CA ALA A 23 -0.38 -18.18 -5.47
C ALA A 23 -0.04 -17.39 -6.74
N ASP A 24 -0.85 -17.49 -7.80
CA ASP A 24 -0.61 -16.77 -9.05
C ASP A 24 -0.67 -15.25 -8.89
N SER A 25 -1.55 -14.76 -8.01
CA SER A 25 -1.64 -13.33 -7.73
C SER A 25 -0.36 -12.82 -7.06
N LEU A 26 0.18 -13.60 -6.12
CA LEU A 26 1.45 -13.30 -5.46
C LEU A 26 2.66 -13.45 -6.39
N ARG A 27 2.62 -14.36 -7.36
CA ARG A 27 3.65 -14.46 -8.41
C ARG A 27 3.61 -13.24 -9.33
N GLY A 28 2.43 -12.71 -9.61
CA GLY A 28 2.20 -11.51 -10.41
C GLY A 28 2.88 -10.28 -9.82
N THR A 29 2.67 -10.00 -8.54
CA THR A 29 3.22 -8.82 -7.85
C THR A 29 4.59 -9.04 -7.22
N GLY A 30 5.10 -10.28 -7.21
CA GLY A 30 6.50 -10.59 -6.90
C GLY A 30 6.77 -11.07 -5.48
N GLN A 31 5.75 -11.30 -4.66
CA GLN A 31 5.89 -11.93 -3.34
C GLN A 31 6.40 -13.36 -3.49
N LEU A 32 5.81 -14.14 -4.42
CA LEU A 32 6.30 -15.49 -4.72
C LEU A 32 7.31 -15.49 -5.88
N PRO A 33 8.34 -16.36 -5.81
CA PRO A 33 8.58 -17.39 -4.78
C PRO A 33 9.43 -16.90 -3.58
N LYS A 34 10.04 -15.72 -3.66
CA LYS A 34 11.14 -15.32 -2.76
C LYS A 34 10.70 -15.00 -1.32
N PHE A 35 9.51 -14.43 -1.15
CA PHE A 35 9.02 -13.87 0.12
C PHE A 35 7.87 -14.69 0.71
N GLU A 36 7.81 -15.99 0.44
CA GLU A 36 6.75 -16.85 0.98
C GLU A 36 6.72 -16.85 2.51
N ALA A 37 7.90 -16.81 3.14
CA ALA A 37 8.04 -16.76 4.60
C ALA A 37 7.43 -15.51 5.24
N ASP A 38 7.22 -14.43 4.47
CA ASP A 38 6.62 -13.18 4.95
C ASP A 38 5.08 -13.24 4.98
N LEU A 39 4.48 -14.31 4.44
CA LEU A 39 3.04 -14.45 4.24
C LEU A 39 2.42 -15.38 5.28
N PHE A 40 1.13 -15.18 5.54
CA PHE A 40 0.29 -16.17 6.19
C PHE A 40 -0.44 -17.01 5.14
N ALA A 41 -0.25 -18.33 5.17
CA ALA A 41 -1.02 -19.26 4.35
C ALA A 41 -2.40 -19.53 4.98
N ALA A 42 -3.44 -19.57 4.15
CA ALA A 42 -4.79 -19.92 4.54
C ALA A 42 -5.11 -21.35 4.08
N LYS A 43 -5.63 -22.19 4.99
CA LYS A 43 -6.12 -23.53 4.64
C LYS A 43 -7.62 -23.48 4.39
N LYS A 44 -8.06 -24.04 3.26
CA LYS A 44 -9.48 -24.20 2.96
C LYS A 44 -10.06 -25.30 3.87
N GLY A 45 -11.16 -25.00 4.56
CA GLY A 45 -11.86 -25.99 5.38
C GLY A 45 -12.33 -27.17 4.53
N GLY A 46 -12.20 -28.40 5.05
CA GLY A 46 -12.57 -29.63 4.35
C GLY A 46 -11.49 -30.24 3.45
N GLN A 47 -10.26 -29.71 3.44
CA GLN A 47 -9.10 -30.32 2.77
C GLN A 47 -8.14 -31.04 3.74
N GLU A 48 -8.66 -31.53 4.87
CA GLU A 48 -7.84 -32.25 5.84
C GLU A 48 -7.30 -33.55 5.23
N GLY A 49 -5.98 -33.66 5.10
CA GLY A 49 -5.31 -34.86 4.60
C GLY A 49 -5.05 -34.91 3.09
N GLU A 50 -5.53 -33.94 2.31
CA GLU A 50 -5.18 -33.84 0.88
C GLU A 50 -4.00 -32.88 0.67
N PRO A 51 -2.97 -33.28 -0.11
CA PRO A 51 -1.93 -32.35 -0.55
C PRO A 51 -2.58 -31.23 -1.34
N VAL A 52 -2.34 -29.97 -0.95
CA VAL A 52 -2.75 -28.80 -1.73
C VAL A 52 -1.65 -28.55 -2.77
N PRO A 53 -1.93 -28.65 -4.07
CA PRO A 53 -0.98 -28.26 -5.11
C PRO A 53 -0.53 -26.80 -4.91
N ASP A 54 0.73 -26.47 -5.23
CA ASP A 54 1.31 -25.13 -5.04
C ASP A 54 0.56 -24.00 -5.77
N ASP A 55 -0.21 -24.31 -6.81
CA ASP A 55 -1.08 -23.39 -7.54
C ASP A 55 -2.45 -23.20 -6.88
N ALA A 56 -2.89 -24.17 -6.07
CA ALA A 56 -4.11 -24.10 -5.27
C ALA A 56 -3.89 -23.48 -3.86
N ALA A 57 -2.64 -23.16 -3.51
CA ALA A 57 -2.30 -22.52 -2.25
C ALA A 57 -2.95 -21.13 -2.12
N LEU A 58 -3.55 -20.87 -0.95
CA LEU A 58 -4.20 -19.62 -0.61
C LEU A 58 -3.41 -18.89 0.47
N TYR A 59 -3.35 -17.57 0.37
CA TYR A 59 -2.58 -16.72 1.28
C TYR A 59 -3.38 -15.48 1.64
N LEU A 60 -3.20 -15.00 2.87
CA LEU A 60 -3.68 -13.68 3.27
C LEU A 60 -2.81 -12.58 2.61
N ILE A 61 -3.44 -11.49 2.20
CA ILE A 61 -2.73 -10.40 1.49
C ILE A 61 -1.78 -9.64 2.44
N PRO A 62 -0.51 -9.40 2.05
CA PRO A 62 0.39 -8.52 2.80
C PRO A 62 0.19 -7.03 2.51
N THR A 63 -0.62 -6.73 1.48
CA THR A 63 -1.01 -5.40 1.01
C THR A 63 -2.12 -5.53 -0.04
N SER A 64 -3.02 -4.53 -0.12
CA SER A 64 -4.01 -4.42 -1.20
C SER A 64 -3.40 -4.26 -2.60
N GLU A 65 -2.10 -3.94 -2.71
CA GLU A 65 -1.37 -3.97 -3.99
C GLU A 65 -1.54 -5.32 -4.71
N VAL A 66 -1.50 -6.43 -3.97
CA VAL A 66 -1.58 -7.78 -4.56
C VAL A 66 -2.88 -7.96 -5.36
N PRO A 67 -4.08 -7.84 -4.77
CA PRO A 67 -5.31 -7.97 -5.52
C PRO A 67 -5.55 -6.81 -6.51
N LEU A 68 -5.22 -5.56 -6.15
CA LEU A 68 -5.49 -4.40 -6.99
C LEU A 68 -4.67 -4.42 -8.29
N THR A 69 -3.38 -4.74 -8.24
CA THR A 69 -2.56 -4.77 -9.45
C THR A 69 -2.91 -5.99 -10.33
N ASN A 70 -3.35 -7.10 -9.73
CA ASN A 70 -3.74 -8.29 -10.48
C ASN A 70 -5.09 -8.17 -11.22
N VAL A 71 -5.86 -7.09 -11.05
CA VAL A 71 -7.11 -6.89 -11.82
C VAL A 71 -6.86 -6.75 -13.32
N VAL A 72 -5.64 -6.40 -13.72
CA VAL A 72 -5.21 -6.31 -15.13
C VAL A 72 -4.37 -7.51 -15.58
N ARG A 73 -4.30 -8.58 -14.79
CA ARG A 73 -3.57 -9.79 -15.16
C ARG A 73 -4.21 -10.44 -16.39
N ASP A 74 -3.38 -10.83 -17.34
CA ASP A 74 -3.73 -11.42 -18.63
C ASP A 74 -4.56 -10.52 -19.56
N GLU A 75 -4.77 -9.25 -19.20
CA GLU A 75 -5.55 -8.29 -19.98
C GLU A 75 -4.74 -7.61 -21.09
N VAL A 76 -5.44 -7.23 -22.17
CA VAL A 76 -4.95 -6.32 -23.20
C VAL A 76 -5.83 -5.07 -23.20
N LEU A 77 -5.40 -4.06 -22.46
CA LEU A 77 -6.12 -2.81 -22.23
C LEU A 77 -6.14 -1.93 -23.49
N ALA A 78 -7.20 -1.13 -23.65
CA ALA A 78 -7.18 -0.01 -24.57
C ALA A 78 -6.27 1.10 -24.01
N GLU A 79 -5.45 1.72 -24.86
CA GLU A 79 -4.57 2.83 -24.44
C GLU A 79 -5.36 3.98 -23.78
N SER A 80 -6.55 4.27 -24.28
CA SER A 80 -7.46 5.29 -23.74
C SER A 80 -8.03 4.98 -22.36
N ALA A 81 -7.86 3.76 -21.85
CA ALA A 81 -8.24 3.39 -20.48
C ALA A 81 -7.16 3.76 -19.46
N LEU A 82 -5.95 4.14 -19.91
CA LEU A 82 -4.85 4.53 -19.03
C LEU A 82 -4.87 6.05 -18.76
N PRO A 83 -4.52 6.50 -17.53
CA PRO A 83 -4.16 5.68 -16.38
C PRO A 83 -5.38 5.08 -15.68
N ILE A 84 -5.25 3.84 -15.19
CA ILE A 84 -6.20 3.24 -14.24
C ILE A 84 -5.68 3.53 -12.84
N LYS A 85 -6.51 4.16 -12.00
CA LYS A 85 -6.17 4.56 -10.62
C LYS A 85 -7.12 3.87 -9.66
N LEU A 86 -6.61 2.97 -8.82
CA LEU A 86 -7.40 2.19 -7.87
C LEU A 86 -6.95 2.44 -6.43
N THR A 87 -7.89 2.43 -5.48
CA THR A 87 -7.59 2.49 -4.06
C THR A 87 -8.45 1.51 -3.27
N ALA A 88 -7.89 0.98 -2.19
CA ALA A 88 -8.63 0.12 -1.26
C ALA A 88 -8.13 0.32 0.17
N HIS A 89 -9.05 0.25 1.12
CA HIS A 89 -8.74 0.03 2.53
C HIS A 89 -8.85 -1.46 2.81
N SER A 90 -7.78 -2.07 3.32
CA SER A 90 -7.83 -3.47 3.75
C SER A 90 -7.00 -3.71 5.01
N PRO A 91 -7.35 -4.74 5.79
CA PRO A 91 -6.36 -5.37 6.66
C PRO A 91 -5.24 -5.96 5.80
N CYS A 92 -4.02 -5.88 6.30
CA CYS A 92 -2.79 -6.41 5.70
C CYS A 92 -2.14 -7.37 6.70
N PHE A 93 -1.65 -8.51 6.22
CA PHE A 93 -1.15 -9.59 7.05
C PHE A 93 0.31 -9.91 6.73
N ARG A 94 1.20 -9.81 7.71
CA ARG A 94 2.63 -10.11 7.56
C ARG A 94 3.13 -10.98 8.70
N SER A 95 3.87 -12.04 8.38
CA SER A 95 4.44 -12.93 9.40
C SER A 95 5.51 -12.22 10.24
N GLU A 96 6.07 -11.12 9.74
CA GLU A 96 7.17 -10.38 10.37
C GLU A 96 8.39 -11.28 10.67
N ALA A 97 8.64 -12.27 9.79
CA ALA A 97 9.77 -13.17 9.90
C ALA A 97 11.10 -12.39 9.98
N GLY A 98 11.95 -12.74 10.95
CA GLY A 98 13.25 -12.11 11.15
C GLY A 98 13.23 -10.78 11.92
N SER A 99 12.09 -10.31 12.42
CA SER A 99 12.01 -9.04 13.18
C SER A 99 12.18 -9.19 14.70
N TYR A 100 12.74 -10.30 15.19
CA TYR A 100 12.86 -10.58 16.63
C TYR A 100 13.59 -9.44 17.36
N GLY A 101 12.95 -8.87 18.39
CA GLY A 101 13.51 -7.79 19.20
C GLY A 101 13.42 -6.38 18.61
N ARG A 102 12.90 -6.19 17.38
CA ARG A 102 12.67 -4.86 16.80
C ARG A 102 11.20 -4.45 16.89
N ASP A 103 10.95 -3.22 17.37
CA ASP A 103 9.61 -2.60 17.47
C ASP A 103 8.57 -3.48 18.19
N THR A 104 8.99 -4.24 19.21
CA THR A 104 8.14 -5.25 19.90
C THR A 104 7.01 -4.67 20.75
N ARG A 105 7.01 -3.36 21.00
CA ARG A 105 6.01 -2.64 21.80
C ARG A 105 5.28 -1.61 20.96
N GLY A 106 3.95 -1.59 21.05
CA GLY A 106 3.08 -0.60 20.39
C GLY A 106 2.53 -1.09 19.05
N MET A 107 2.13 -0.16 18.18
CA MET A 107 1.40 -0.45 16.93
C MET A 107 2.24 -0.25 15.65
N ILE A 108 3.56 -0.11 15.78
CA ILE A 108 4.45 0.16 14.62
C ILE A 108 4.65 -1.08 13.74
N ARG A 109 4.77 -2.26 14.38
CA ARG A 109 4.96 -3.55 13.74
C ARG A 109 3.98 -4.56 14.33
N GLN A 110 3.06 -5.05 13.51
CA GLN A 110 1.98 -5.95 13.91
C GLN A 110 1.79 -7.00 12.81
N HIS A 111 1.31 -8.19 13.17
CA HIS A 111 0.96 -9.21 12.18
C HIS A 111 -0.23 -8.82 11.31
N GLN A 112 -1.15 -8.03 11.87
CA GLN A 112 -2.28 -7.44 11.15
C GLN A 112 -2.25 -5.92 11.34
N PHE A 113 -2.39 -5.18 10.26
CA PHE A 113 -2.53 -3.73 10.29
C PHE A 113 -3.37 -3.25 9.11
N ASP A 114 -4.03 -2.10 9.28
CA ASP A 114 -4.83 -1.51 8.21
C ASP A 114 -3.99 -0.57 7.34
N LYS A 115 -4.28 -0.57 6.04
CA LYS A 115 -3.65 0.31 5.07
C LYS A 115 -4.66 0.78 4.03
N VAL A 116 -4.56 2.06 3.65
CA VAL A 116 -5.19 2.58 2.43
C VAL A 116 -4.13 2.54 1.33
N GLU A 117 -4.36 1.73 0.31
CA GLU A 117 -3.43 1.54 -0.80
C GLU A 117 -3.83 2.38 -2.00
N MET A 118 -2.85 2.88 -2.73
CA MET A 118 -3.00 3.46 -4.07
C MET A 118 -2.27 2.56 -5.07
N VAL A 119 -2.92 2.24 -6.18
CA VAL A 119 -2.32 1.53 -7.32
C VAL A 119 -2.61 2.32 -8.59
N GLN A 120 -1.59 2.50 -9.43
CA GLN A 120 -1.76 3.05 -10.77
C GLN A 120 -1.22 2.07 -11.83
N ILE A 121 -2.03 1.83 -12.86
CA ILE A 121 -1.61 1.15 -14.09
C ILE A 121 -1.55 2.20 -15.19
N VAL A 122 -0.38 2.41 -15.78
CA VAL A 122 -0.11 3.58 -16.62
C VAL A 122 0.64 3.23 -17.89
N HIS A 123 0.58 4.13 -18.87
CA HIS A 123 1.42 4.07 -20.05
C HIS A 123 2.91 4.18 -19.65
N PRO A 124 3.83 3.40 -20.27
CA PRO A 124 5.25 3.42 -19.90
C PRO A 124 5.88 4.81 -19.84
N ASP A 125 5.61 5.67 -20.83
CA ASP A 125 6.11 7.05 -20.91
C ASP A 125 5.65 7.97 -19.78
N LYS A 126 4.65 7.56 -19.00
CA LYS A 126 4.05 8.35 -17.92
C LYS A 126 4.38 7.85 -16.53
N SER A 127 5.11 6.74 -16.38
CA SER A 127 5.29 6.12 -15.06
C SER A 127 6.05 6.99 -14.05
N TYR A 128 7.08 7.71 -14.48
CA TYR A 128 7.81 8.59 -13.57
C TYR A 128 6.99 9.84 -13.19
N GLU A 129 6.17 10.38 -14.10
CA GLU A 129 5.23 11.45 -13.78
C GLU A 129 4.18 10.98 -12.76
N ALA A 130 3.64 9.77 -12.96
CA ALA A 130 2.71 9.13 -12.05
C ALA A 130 3.31 8.84 -10.67
N LEU A 131 4.61 8.50 -10.59
CA LEU A 131 5.31 8.33 -9.31
C LEU A 131 5.32 9.63 -8.51
N GLU A 132 5.72 10.73 -9.14
CA GLU A 132 5.74 12.04 -8.46
C GLU A 132 4.34 12.49 -8.03
N GLU A 133 3.31 12.22 -8.87
CA GLU A 133 1.91 12.46 -8.53
C GLU A 133 1.46 11.64 -7.31
N MET A 134 1.71 10.33 -7.32
CA MET A 134 1.27 9.42 -6.27
C MET A 134 1.99 9.69 -4.94
N THR A 135 3.27 10.10 -4.97
CA THR A 135 3.98 10.59 -3.78
C THR A 135 3.24 11.78 -3.18
N ARG A 136 2.91 12.80 -4.00
CA ARG A 136 2.16 13.98 -3.53
C ARG A 136 0.78 13.62 -2.96
N HIS A 137 0.12 12.61 -3.50
CA HIS A 137 -1.15 12.11 -2.95
C HIS A 137 -1.01 11.51 -1.54
N ALA A 138 0.10 10.84 -1.25
CA ALA A 138 0.41 10.37 0.10
C ALA A 138 0.79 11.55 1.02
N GLU A 139 1.60 12.49 0.54
CA GLU A 139 2.00 13.70 1.27
C GLU A 139 0.78 14.55 1.67
N ALA A 140 -0.20 14.71 0.79
CA ALA A 140 -1.41 15.49 1.04
C ALA A 140 -2.18 15.01 2.28
N ILE A 141 -2.19 13.69 2.55
CA ILE A 141 -2.79 13.12 3.77
C ILE A 141 -2.02 13.60 5.01
N LEU A 142 -0.69 13.53 5.01
CA LEU A 142 0.14 13.98 6.13
C LEU A 142 0.01 15.49 6.38
N GLN A 143 0.00 16.28 5.30
CA GLN A 143 -0.14 17.73 5.35
C GLN A 143 -1.49 18.14 5.96
N ARG A 144 -2.60 17.52 5.55
CA ARG A 144 -3.93 17.78 6.11
C ARG A 144 -4.08 17.33 7.55
N LEU A 145 -3.38 16.28 7.94
CA LEU A 145 -3.29 15.84 9.33
C LEU A 145 -2.30 16.68 10.15
N GLY A 146 -1.61 17.66 9.56
CA GLY A 146 -0.63 18.49 10.26
C GLY A 146 0.55 17.70 10.84
N LEU A 147 0.90 16.55 10.25
CA LEU A 147 1.96 15.68 10.75
C LEU A 147 3.30 16.03 10.08
N PRO A 148 4.35 16.38 10.84
CA PRO A 148 5.67 16.62 10.27
C PRO A 148 6.23 15.36 9.63
N TYR A 149 6.75 15.48 8.42
CA TYR A 149 7.31 14.35 7.67
C TYR A 149 8.49 14.77 6.79
N ARG A 150 9.20 13.77 6.28
CA ARG A 150 10.22 13.93 5.23
C ARG A 150 10.00 12.90 4.12
N VAL A 151 10.45 13.24 2.92
CA VAL A 151 10.47 12.34 1.76
C VAL A 151 11.91 11.89 1.53
N VAL A 152 12.12 10.58 1.42
CA VAL A 152 13.44 9.97 1.22
C VAL A 152 13.41 9.16 -0.08
N SER A 153 14.30 9.49 -1.01
CA SER A 153 14.57 8.61 -2.16
C SER A 153 15.45 7.46 -1.70
N LEU A 154 14.97 6.23 -1.81
CA LEU A 154 15.73 5.06 -1.37
C LEU A 154 16.96 4.83 -2.26
N CYS A 155 18.04 4.35 -1.66
CA CYS A 155 19.22 3.91 -2.40
C CYS A 155 18.99 2.48 -2.94
N THR A 156 19.80 2.07 -3.92
CA THR A 156 19.61 0.78 -4.61
C THR A 156 19.64 -0.44 -3.70
N GLY A 157 20.36 -0.38 -2.57
CA GLY A 157 20.46 -1.49 -1.62
C GLY A 157 19.25 -1.65 -0.69
N ASP A 158 18.38 -0.64 -0.62
CA ASP A 158 17.24 -0.58 0.30
C ASP A 158 15.88 -0.62 -0.42
N MET A 159 15.87 -0.63 -1.76
CA MET A 159 14.65 -0.73 -2.54
C MET A 159 14.00 -2.12 -2.46
N GLY A 160 12.67 -2.14 -2.50
CA GLY A 160 11.89 -3.38 -2.59
C GLY A 160 12.16 -4.15 -3.87
N PHE A 161 11.96 -5.48 -3.83
CA PHE A 161 12.36 -6.41 -4.89
C PHE A 161 11.84 -6.10 -6.29
N GLY A 162 10.61 -5.59 -6.40
CA GLY A 162 9.97 -5.28 -7.67
C GLY A 162 10.06 -3.80 -8.08
N ALA A 163 10.71 -2.94 -7.30
CA ALA A 163 10.74 -1.50 -7.53
C ALA A 163 11.98 -1.08 -8.35
N THR A 164 11.78 -0.19 -9.32
CA THR A 164 12.86 0.51 -10.03
C THR A 164 13.21 1.83 -9.34
N LYS A 165 12.23 2.48 -8.70
CA LYS A 165 12.41 3.70 -7.90
C LYS A 165 11.37 3.75 -6.78
N THR A 166 11.80 4.12 -5.58
CA THR A 166 10.93 4.21 -4.39
C THR A 166 11.19 5.49 -3.62
N TYR A 167 10.11 6.13 -3.17
CA TYR A 167 10.13 7.15 -2.15
C TYR A 167 9.48 6.64 -0.87
N ASP A 168 10.17 6.79 0.24
CA ASP A 168 9.58 6.60 1.57
C ASP A 168 9.19 7.96 2.15
N LEU A 169 7.96 8.02 2.66
CA LEU A 169 7.53 9.12 3.51
C LEU A 169 7.71 8.64 4.94
N GLU A 170 8.42 9.43 5.73
CA GLU A 170 8.65 9.14 7.13
C GLU A 170 8.06 10.25 8.00
N VAL A 171 7.25 9.87 9.00
CA VAL A 171 6.56 10.78 9.91
C VAL A 171 7.31 10.91 11.23
N TRP A 172 7.29 12.10 11.83
CA TRP A 172 7.91 12.36 13.12
C TRP A 172 7.16 11.65 14.27
N LEU A 173 7.89 10.89 15.08
CA LEU A 173 7.38 10.28 16.31
C LEU A 173 8.08 10.89 17.54
N PRO A 174 7.42 11.81 18.27
CA PRO A 174 7.97 12.47 19.46
C PRO A 174 8.58 11.53 20.50
N ALA A 175 7.94 10.40 20.81
CA ALA A 175 8.42 9.47 21.83
C ALA A 175 9.73 8.78 21.42
N GLN A 176 9.94 8.59 20.11
CA GLN A 176 11.15 7.97 19.55
C GLN A 176 12.21 9.01 19.12
N ARG A 177 11.85 10.29 19.06
CA ARG A 177 12.72 11.40 18.63
C ARG A 177 13.35 11.15 17.25
N THR A 178 12.59 10.55 16.34
CA THR A 178 13.03 10.26 14.98
C THR A 178 11.83 10.26 14.02
N TYR A 179 12.14 10.33 12.73
CA TYR A 179 11.21 9.98 11.67
C TYR A 179 11.12 8.45 11.52
N ARG A 180 9.92 7.92 11.27
CA ARG A 180 9.66 6.51 10.96
C ARG A 180 8.79 6.41 9.71
N GLU A 181 9.10 5.46 8.85
CA GLU A 181 8.34 5.16 7.62
C GLU A 181 6.84 5.02 7.91
N ILE A 182 6.01 5.73 7.15
CA ILE A 182 4.54 5.68 7.18
C ILE A 182 3.92 5.36 5.81
N SER A 183 4.70 5.57 4.75
CA SER A 183 4.35 5.18 3.38
C SER A 183 5.61 4.87 2.59
N SER A 184 5.48 3.91 1.67
CA SER A 184 6.43 3.64 0.61
C SER A 184 5.68 3.70 -0.72
N VAL A 185 6.23 4.44 -1.69
CA VAL A 185 5.63 4.75 -2.99
C VAL A 185 6.62 4.35 -4.07
N SER A 186 6.25 3.37 -4.91
CA SER A 186 7.16 2.71 -5.84
C SER A 186 6.66 2.72 -7.28
N ASN A 187 7.60 2.91 -8.20
CA ASN A 187 7.44 2.60 -9.62
C ASN A 187 8.11 1.26 -9.92
N CYS A 188 7.32 0.29 -10.37
CA CYS A 188 7.80 -1.05 -10.72
C CYS A 188 8.12 -1.22 -12.21
N GLU A 189 7.92 -0.15 -13.00
CA GLU A 189 7.97 -0.19 -14.47
C GLU A 189 7.19 -1.42 -14.99
N ALA A 190 7.77 -2.18 -15.92
CA ALA A 190 7.16 -3.37 -16.50
C ALA A 190 7.39 -4.66 -15.67
N PHE A 191 7.96 -4.61 -14.47
CA PHE A 191 8.34 -5.82 -13.70
C PHE A 191 7.13 -6.70 -13.40
N GLN A 192 6.11 -6.13 -12.77
CA GLN A 192 4.88 -6.86 -12.41
C GLN A 192 4.05 -7.14 -13.66
N ALA A 193 3.94 -6.17 -14.57
CA ALA A 193 3.23 -6.34 -15.84
C ALA A 193 3.74 -7.54 -16.65
N ARG A 194 5.05 -7.78 -16.68
CA ARG A 194 5.65 -8.95 -17.34
C ARG A 194 5.26 -10.27 -16.69
N ARG A 195 5.18 -10.32 -15.36
CA ARG A 195 4.74 -11.51 -14.60
C ARG A 195 3.25 -11.79 -14.80
N MET A 196 2.45 -10.75 -14.89
CA MET A 196 1.00 -10.82 -15.05
C MET A 196 0.56 -10.84 -16.53
N GLN A 197 1.48 -10.69 -17.47
CA GLN A 197 1.17 -10.48 -18.89
C GLN A 197 0.15 -9.35 -19.13
N ALA A 198 0.19 -8.30 -18.30
CA ALA A 198 -0.67 -7.12 -18.40
C ALA A 198 -0.16 -6.20 -19.52
N ARG A 199 -0.98 -5.99 -20.54
CA ARG A 199 -0.60 -5.27 -21.76
C ARG A 199 -1.60 -4.17 -22.10
N PHE A 200 -1.21 -3.24 -22.94
CA PHE A 200 -2.11 -2.36 -23.66
C PHE A 200 -1.85 -2.44 -25.17
N LYS A 201 -2.83 -2.03 -25.96
CA LYS A 201 -2.69 -1.96 -27.42
C LYS A 201 -2.30 -0.54 -27.83
N ASN A 202 -1.10 -0.38 -28.38
CA ASN A 202 -0.59 0.91 -28.82
C ASN A 202 -1.27 1.40 -30.12
N ALA A 203 -0.99 2.64 -30.52
CA ALA A 203 -1.51 3.24 -31.76
C ALA A 203 -1.17 2.45 -33.05
N GLN A 204 -0.11 1.64 -33.06
CA GLN A 204 0.25 0.77 -34.19
C GLN A 204 -0.39 -0.63 -34.11
N GLY A 205 -1.27 -0.87 -33.14
CA GLY A 205 -1.97 -2.13 -32.94
C GLY A 205 -1.11 -3.24 -32.32
N LYS A 206 0.08 -2.93 -31.80
CA LYS A 206 0.96 -3.87 -31.11
C LYS A 206 0.65 -3.90 -29.61
N ASN A 207 0.86 -5.06 -29.01
CA ASN A 207 0.74 -5.21 -27.56
C ASN A 207 2.06 -4.80 -26.90
N GLU A 208 1.97 -3.89 -25.95
CA GLU A 208 3.09 -3.46 -25.11
C GLU A 208 2.74 -3.61 -23.63
N LEU A 209 3.76 -3.76 -22.77
CA LEU A 209 3.53 -3.90 -21.34
C LEU A 209 3.18 -2.54 -20.73
N VAL A 210 2.20 -2.52 -19.84
CA VAL A 210 1.95 -1.35 -18.99
C VAL A 210 3.04 -1.19 -17.93
N HIS A 211 3.12 -0.01 -17.32
CA HIS A 211 3.87 0.18 -16.08
C HIS A 211 2.92 0.15 -14.87
N THR A 212 3.39 -0.41 -13.76
CA THR A 212 2.62 -0.48 -12.50
C THR A 212 3.30 0.32 -11.41
N LEU A 213 2.49 0.99 -10.61
CA LEU A 213 2.91 1.75 -9.45
C LEU A 213 2.02 1.41 -8.26
N ASN A 214 2.59 1.43 -7.07
CA ASN A 214 1.85 1.28 -5.82
C ASN A 214 2.40 2.22 -4.73
N GLY A 215 1.54 2.65 -3.82
CA GLY A 215 1.91 3.55 -2.75
C GLY A 215 0.94 3.49 -1.58
N SER A 216 1.46 3.61 -0.36
CA SER A 216 0.59 3.71 0.82
C SER A 216 0.04 5.13 0.95
N GLY A 217 -1.26 5.30 1.17
CA GLY A 217 -1.89 6.60 1.36
C GLY A 217 -2.81 6.67 2.60
N LEU A 218 -2.50 6.08 3.76
CA LEU A 218 -1.20 5.65 4.33
C LEU A 218 -1.37 4.29 5.06
N ALA A 219 -0.32 3.82 5.76
CA ALA A 219 -0.47 2.81 6.80
C ALA A 219 -1.25 3.38 8.00
N VAL A 220 -2.49 2.93 8.19
CA VAL A 220 -3.47 3.55 9.13
C VAL A 220 -3.00 3.42 10.57
N GLY A 221 -2.50 2.25 10.97
CA GLY A 221 -2.00 2.02 12.33
C GLY A 221 -0.82 2.93 12.71
N ARG A 222 0.15 3.09 11.80
CA ARG A 222 1.29 4.01 12.00
C ARG A 222 0.83 5.47 12.02
N THR A 223 -0.17 5.82 11.20
CA THR A 223 -0.77 7.17 11.20
C THR A 223 -1.46 7.46 12.54
N LEU A 224 -2.17 6.48 13.10
CA LEU A 224 -2.79 6.63 14.42
C LEU A 224 -1.74 6.90 15.50
N VAL A 225 -0.61 6.16 15.51
CA VAL A 225 0.50 6.44 16.44
C VAL A 225 1.00 7.88 16.28
N ALA A 226 1.24 8.33 15.04
CA ALA A 226 1.72 9.68 14.78
C ALA A 226 0.72 10.75 15.25
N VAL A 227 -0.59 10.56 15.03
CA VAL A 227 -1.63 11.48 15.54
C VAL A 227 -1.63 11.51 17.06
N LEU A 228 -1.68 10.34 17.71
CA LEU A 228 -1.72 10.27 19.19
C LEU A 228 -0.48 10.94 19.82
N GLU A 229 0.72 10.72 19.27
CA GLU A 229 1.92 11.31 19.84
C GLU A 229 2.07 12.81 19.57
N ASN A 230 1.74 13.28 18.36
CA ASN A 230 1.93 14.68 17.98
C ASN A 230 0.81 15.61 18.49
N TYR A 231 -0.37 15.07 18.78
CA TYR A 231 -1.52 15.85 19.26
C TYR A 231 -1.82 15.67 20.76
N GLN A 232 -0.89 15.10 21.54
CA GLN A 232 -1.07 14.97 22.98
C GLN A 232 -0.98 16.32 23.71
N ASN A 233 -1.84 16.50 24.72
CA ASN A 233 -1.82 17.64 25.62
C ASN A 233 -1.20 17.27 26.97
N GLN A 234 -0.87 18.28 27.78
CA GLN A 234 -0.25 18.10 29.09
C GLN A 234 -1.09 17.26 30.07
N ASP A 235 -2.41 17.30 29.94
CA ASP A 235 -3.36 16.53 30.77
C ASP A 235 -3.58 15.09 30.28
N GLY A 236 -2.92 14.67 29.19
CA GLY A 236 -3.05 13.35 28.59
C GLY A 236 -4.23 13.21 27.63
N SER A 237 -5.01 14.26 27.38
CA SER A 237 -5.98 14.29 26.29
C SER A 237 -5.28 14.41 24.93
N ILE A 238 -5.97 14.01 23.85
CA ILE A 238 -5.45 14.13 22.47
C ILE A 238 -6.33 15.07 21.68
N ALA A 239 -5.76 16.14 21.13
CA ALA A 239 -6.45 17.02 20.20
C ALA A 239 -6.77 16.27 18.89
N VAL A 240 -7.99 16.41 18.37
CA VAL A 240 -8.37 15.79 17.09
C VAL A 240 -7.93 16.71 15.94
N PRO A 241 -7.11 16.22 14.99
CA PRO A 241 -6.74 16.97 13.78
C PRO A 241 -7.97 17.52 13.07
N GLU A 242 -7.90 18.75 12.57
CA GLU A 242 -9.06 19.43 11.97
C GLU A 242 -9.72 18.62 10.85
N ALA A 243 -8.89 18.01 9.99
CA ALA A 243 -9.33 17.17 8.89
C ALA A 243 -10.13 15.92 9.33
N LEU A 244 -9.97 15.46 10.58
CA LEU A 244 -10.68 14.30 11.11
C LEU A 244 -11.98 14.65 11.85
N ARG A 245 -12.16 15.91 12.29
CA ARG A 245 -13.34 16.32 13.08
C ARG A 245 -14.67 16.02 12.38
N PRO A 246 -14.84 16.21 11.05
CA PRO A 246 -16.08 15.83 10.36
C PRO A 246 -16.37 14.32 10.43
N TYR A 247 -15.33 13.48 10.47
CA TYR A 247 -15.44 12.03 10.59
C TYR A 247 -15.67 11.55 12.04
N MET A 248 -15.56 12.46 13.01
CA MET A 248 -15.71 12.18 14.43
C MET A 248 -16.87 12.97 15.05
N ALA A 249 -17.92 13.23 14.27
CA ALA A 249 -19.11 13.99 14.71
C ALA A 249 -18.78 15.34 15.36
N GLY A 250 -17.74 16.02 14.88
CA GLY A 250 -17.30 17.32 15.37
C GLY A 250 -16.46 17.27 16.66
N GLN A 251 -16.09 16.08 17.16
CA GLN A 251 -15.22 15.97 18.32
C GLN A 251 -13.87 16.65 18.07
N THR A 252 -13.44 17.48 19.03
CA THR A 252 -12.18 18.22 18.97
C THR A 252 -11.11 17.64 19.89
N LEU A 253 -11.49 16.73 20.80
CA LEU A 253 -10.64 16.21 21.85
C LEU A 253 -11.03 14.76 22.18
N LEU A 254 -10.03 13.89 22.38
CA LEU A 254 -10.18 12.56 22.95
C LEU A 254 -9.73 12.58 24.40
N GLN A 255 -10.58 12.06 25.29
CA GLN A 255 -10.24 11.86 26.70
C GLN A 255 -9.72 10.45 26.92
N ARG A 256 -8.96 10.29 28.00
CA ARG A 256 -8.37 9.02 28.42
C ARG A 256 -9.38 8.16 29.18
#